data_AF-A0AAD3W5Z3-F1
#
_entry.id   AF-A0AAD3W5Z3-F1
#
_cell.length_a   1.000
_cell.length_b   1.000
_cell.length_c   1.000
_cell.angle_alpha   90.00
_cell.angle_beta   90.00
_cell.angle_gamma   90.00
#
_symmetry.space_group_name_H-M   'P 1'
#
loop_
_entity.id
_entity.type
_entity.pdbx_description
1 polymer ?
#
loop_
_entity_poly.entity_id
_entity_poly.type
_entity_poly.pdbx_seq_one_letter_code
_entity_poly.pdbx_strand_id
1 'polypeptide(L)'
;MTRARTKDREEYNRLAQSFHPPRPVLRNALKAFLVGGIICTAAQVIFGYLSARLPRTQAFAMTSSLMVFLGAFLTGLGVYDEIGRFAGMGAALPITGFANSVVSPAMEYKREGFVLGVSARMFQVAGPVIVYGSLSALLVSILRVYVFK
;
A
#
# COMPACT_ATOMS: atom_id res chain seq x y z
N MET A 1 16.88 -4.48 41.99
CA MET A 1 17.28 -3.10 41.60
C MET A 1 16.71 -2.69 40.23
N THR A 2 15.44 -3.01 39.91
CA THR A 2 14.92 -2.85 38.51
C THR A 2 13.81 -1.80 38.36
N ARG A 3 13.20 -1.31 39.47
CA ARG A 3 12.05 -0.39 39.43
C ARG A 3 12.39 1.08 39.18
N ALA A 4 13.60 1.54 39.51
CA ALA A 4 14.03 2.92 39.29
C ALA A 4 14.10 3.27 37.79
N ARG A 5 14.61 2.34 36.97
CA ARG A 5 14.81 2.53 35.52
C ARG A 5 13.50 2.69 34.71
N THR A 6 12.38 2.19 35.20
CA THR A 6 11.06 2.31 34.54
C THR A 6 10.46 3.70 34.69
N LYS A 7 10.58 4.31 35.88
CA LYS A 7 10.04 5.65 36.14
C LYS A 7 10.77 6.72 35.33
N ASP A 8 12.10 6.64 35.31
CA ASP A 8 12.95 7.56 34.52
C ASP A 8 12.67 7.44 33.01
N ARG A 9 12.33 6.23 32.53
CA ARG A 9 12.02 5.97 31.12
C ARG A 9 10.63 6.46 30.73
N GLU A 10 9.66 6.35 31.64
CA GLU A 10 8.32 6.93 31.46
C GLU A 10 8.35 8.46 31.49
N GLU A 11 9.14 9.04 32.38
CA GLU A 11 9.34 10.48 32.48
C GLU A 11 10.07 11.04 31.25
N TYR A 12 11.13 10.36 30.79
CA TYR A 12 11.80 10.67 29.53
C TYR A 12 10.86 10.57 28.33
N ASN A 13 10.02 9.53 28.26
CA ASN A 13 9.05 9.38 27.18
C ASN A 13 7.97 10.47 27.20
N ARG A 14 7.52 10.91 28.39
CA ARG A 14 6.58 12.04 28.53
C ARG A 14 7.21 13.35 28.11
N LEU A 15 8.46 13.58 28.51
CA LEU A 15 9.23 14.76 28.10
C LEU A 15 9.44 14.75 26.57
N ALA A 16 9.81 13.60 25.99
CA ALA A 16 9.95 13.44 24.54
C ALA A 16 8.63 13.68 23.80
N GLN A 17 7.49 13.21 24.34
CA GLN A 17 6.16 13.46 23.78
C GLN A 17 5.75 14.94 23.88
N SER A 18 6.20 15.68 24.91
CA SER A 18 5.90 17.12 25.02
C SER A 18 6.60 17.99 23.97
N PHE A 19 7.66 17.49 23.32
CA PHE A 19 8.35 18.19 22.23
C PHE A 19 7.81 17.82 20.83
N HIS A 20 6.85 16.90 20.73
CA HIS A 20 6.25 16.52 19.45
C HIS A 20 5.12 17.49 19.07
N PRO A 21 5.23 18.24 17.95
CA PRO A 21 4.15 19.10 17.51
C PRO A 21 2.89 18.24 17.19
N PRO A 22 1.69 18.71 17.53
CA PRO A 22 0.46 17.98 17.23
C PRO A 22 0.33 17.82 15.71
N ARG A 23 0.19 16.58 15.25
CA ARG A 23 0.02 16.28 13.83
C ARG A 23 -1.34 16.82 13.38
N PRO A 24 -1.45 17.59 12.29
CA PRO A 24 -2.72 18.10 11.80
C PRO A 24 -3.53 16.96 11.15
N VAL A 25 -4.19 16.14 11.97
CA VAL A 25 -4.88 14.91 11.56
C VAL A 25 -5.91 15.19 10.48
N LEU A 26 -6.77 16.21 10.67
CA LEU A 26 -7.83 16.54 9.70
C LEU A 26 -7.26 16.94 8.34
N ARG A 27 -6.21 17.76 8.32
CA ARG A 27 -5.57 18.20 7.08
C ARG A 27 -4.95 17.02 6.33
N ASN A 28 -4.30 16.10 7.05
CA ASN A 28 -3.69 14.92 6.45
C ASN A 28 -4.75 13.93 5.96
N ALA A 29 -5.85 13.77 6.69
CA ALA A 29 -6.97 12.95 6.27
C ALA A 29 -7.62 13.48 4.99
N LEU A 30 -7.86 14.79 4.88
CA LEU A 30 -8.40 15.41 3.68
C LEU A 30 -7.48 15.24 2.46
N LYS A 31 -6.18 15.44 2.64
CA LYS A 31 -5.18 15.19 1.57
C LYS A 31 -5.18 13.72 1.14
N ALA A 32 -5.17 12.79 2.09
CA ALA A 32 -5.18 11.36 1.81
C ALA A 32 -6.45 10.95 1.07
N PHE A 33 -7.61 11.46 1.49
CA PHE A 33 -8.89 11.21 0.84
C PHE A 33 -8.93 11.75 -0.59
N LEU A 34 -8.48 13.00 -0.82
CA LEU A 34 -8.48 13.60 -2.15
C LEU A 34 -7.57 12.86 -3.13
N VAL A 35 -6.34 12.58 -2.73
CA VAL A 35 -5.38 11.90 -3.63
C VAL A 35 -5.80 10.45 -3.87
N GLY A 36 -6.19 9.72 -2.82
CA GLY A 36 -6.71 8.36 -2.98
C GLY A 36 -7.98 8.32 -3.84
N GLY A 37 -8.89 9.28 -3.63
CA GLY A 37 -10.10 9.44 -4.43
C GLY A 37 -9.81 9.70 -5.91
N ILE A 38 -8.82 10.55 -6.23
CA ILE A 38 -8.40 10.80 -7.62
C ILE A 38 -7.86 9.52 -8.27
N ILE A 39 -7.00 8.77 -7.58
CA ILE A 39 -6.44 7.51 -8.09
C ILE A 39 -7.57 6.48 -8.33
N CYS A 40 -8.49 6.33 -7.38
CA CYS A 40 -9.64 5.44 -7.52
C CYS A 40 -10.58 5.87 -8.65
N THR A 41 -10.79 7.18 -8.81
CA THR A 41 -11.62 7.72 -9.92
C THR A 41 -10.96 7.43 -11.27
N ALA A 42 -9.64 7.57 -11.38
CA ALA A 42 -8.91 7.21 -12.59
C ALA A 42 -9.07 5.72 -12.91
N ALA A 43 -8.98 4.84 -11.91
CA ALA A 43 -9.25 3.41 -12.08
C ALA A 43 -10.68 3.14 -12.53
N GLN A 44 -11.66 3.85 -11.98
CA GLN A 44 -13.06 3.70 -12.36
C GLN A 44 -13.33 4.16 -13.80
N VAL A 45 -12.68 5.22 -14.28
CA VAL A 45 -12.77 5.67 -15.68
C VAL A 45 -12.21 4.61 -16.63
N ILE A 46 -11.03 4.06 -16.33
CA ILE A 46 -10.42 2.98 -17.13
C ILE A 46 -11.33 1.74 -17.13
N PHE A 47 -11.84 1.35 -15.97
CA PHE A 47 -12.75 0.22 -15.85
C PHE A 47 -14.05 0.44 -16.63
N GLY A 48 -14.61 1.65 -16.61
CA GLY A 48 -15.80 2.01 -17.37
C GLY A 48 -15.57 1.89 -18.88
N TYR A 49 -14.44 2.41 -19.35
CA TYR A 49 -14.03 2.30 -20.76
C TYR A 49 -13.83 0.84 -21.21
N LEU A 50 -13.20 0.01 -20.38
CA LEU A 50 -12.96 -1.40 -20.69
C LEU A 50 -14.23 -2.26 -20.56
N SER A 51 -15.06 -1.99 -19.55
CA SER A 51 -16.34 -2.70 -19.34
C SER A 51 -17.33 -2.51 -20.48
N ALA A 52 -17.21 -1.42 -21.25
CA ALA A 52 -18.03 -1.18 -22.43
C ALA A 52 -17.66 -2.08 -23.62
N ARG A 53 -16.48 -2.71 -23.60
CA ARG A 53 -15.93 -3.51 -24.72
C ARG A 53 -15.62 -4.96 -24.37
N LEU A 54 -15.45 -5.25 -23.08
CA LEU A 54 -15.00 -6.53 -22.57
C LEU A 54 -15.94 -7.05 -21.49
N PRO A 55 -15.99 -8.38 -21.27
CA PRO A 55 -16.62 -8.96 -20.09
C PRO A 55 -16.08 -8.31 -18.81
N ARG A 56 -16.96 -8.07 -17.83
CA ARG A 56 -16.60 -7.37 -16.57
C ARG A 56 -15.39 -7.96 -15.86
N THR A 57 -15.26 -9.28 -15.86
CA THR A 57 -14.12 -10.00 -15.27
C THR A 57 -12.80 -9.66 -15.97
N GLN A 58 -12.81 -9.64 -17.30
CA GLN A 58 -11.62 -9.28 -18.11
C GLN A 58 -11.31 -7.78 -18.00
N ALA A 59 -12.33 -6.93 -18.03
CA ALA A 59 -12.18 -5.49 -17.84
C ALA A 59 -11.55 -5.15 -16.48
N PHE A 60 -11.97 -5.85 -15.42
CA PHE A 60 -11.40 -5.68 -14.08
C PHE A 60 -9.93 -6.09 -14.06
N ALA A 61 -9.61 -7.29 -14.56
CA ALA A 61 -8.24 -7.79 -14.63
C ALA A 61 -7.32 -6.81 -15.39
N MET A 62 -7.74 -6.36 -16.58
CA MET A 62 -6.97 -5.38 -17.37
C MET A 62 -6.81 -4.04 -16.66
N THR A 63 -7.85 -3.54 -16.00
CA THR A 63 -7.77 -2.27 -15.24
C THR A 63 -6.77 -2.38 -14.11
N SER A 64 -6.83 -3.46 -13.32
CA SER A 64 -5.89 -3.70 -12.23
C SER A 64 -4.46 -3.82 -12.73
N SER A 65 -4.22 -4.56 -13.82
CA SER A 65 -2.90 -4.66 -14.44
C SER A 65 -2.37 -3.31 -14.92
N LEU A 66 -3.20 -2.50 -15.57
CA LEU A 66 -2.79 -1.18 -16.05
C LEU A 66 -2.48 -0.23 -14.89
N MET A 67 -3.27 -0.27 -13.82
CA MET A 67 -3.00 0.51 -12.60
C MET A 67 -1.70 0.08 -11.91
N VAL A 68 -1.43 -1.22 -11.79
CA VAL A 68 -0.15 -1.72 -11.27
C VAL A 68 1.00 -1.23 -12.15
N PHE A 69 0.86 -1.33 -13.47
CA PHE A 69 1.86 -0.86 -14.42
C PHE A 69 2.12 0.64 -14.29
N LEU A 70 1.08 1.46 -14.23
CA LEU A 70 1.20 2.91 -14.05
C LEU A 70 1.89 3.25 -12.73
N GLY A 71 1.54 2.56 -11.63
CA GLY A 71 2.21 2.73 -10.34
C GLY A 71 3.69 2.39 -10.41
N ALA A 72 4.03 1.25 -11.01
CA ALA A 72 5.42 0.83 -11.21
C ALA A 72 6.21 1.80 -12.11
N PHE A 73 5.60 2.26 -13.21
CA PHE A 73 6.21 3.18 -14.15
C PHE A 73 6.47 4.55 -13.52
N LEU A 74 5.47 5.13 -12.84
CA LEU A 74 5.62 6.41 -12.14
C LEU A 74 6.62 6.31 -10.96
N THR A 75 6.75 5.13 -10.34
CA THR A 75 7.78 4.88 -9.33
C THR A 75 9.18 4.86 -9.96
N GLY A 76 9.34 4.19 -11.11
CA GLY A 76 10.61 4.22 -11.85
C GLY A 76 11.04 5.61 -12.29
N LEU A 77 10.09 6.52 -12.54
CA LEU A 77 10.34 7.94 -12.83
C LEU A 77 10.55 8.81 -11.58
N GLY A 78 10.36 8.28 -10.37
CA GLY A 78 10.44 9.02 -9.10
C GLY A 78 9.22 9.91 -8.78
N VAL A 79 8.24 9.99 -9.67
CA VAL A 79 7.02 10.82 -9.50
C VAL A 79 6.11 10.23 -8.42
N TYR A 80 6.00 8.90 -8.37
CA TYR A 80 5.10 8.25 -7.41
C TYR A 80 5.56 8.43 -5.95
N ASP A 81 6.87 8.42 -5.71
CA ASP A 81 7.43 8.63 -4.36
C ASP A 81 7.11 10.04 -3.84
N GLU A 82 7.09 11.04 -4.74
CA GLU A 82 6.71 12.41 -4.39
C GLU A 82 5.21 12.54 -4.09
N ILE A 83 4.37 11.87 -4.88
CA ILE A 83 2.94 11.75 -4.59
C ILE A 83 2.72 11.07 -3.23
N GLY A 84 3.47 10.00 -2.95
CA GLY A 84 3.48 9.29 -1.67
C GLY A 84 3.85 10.19 -0.50
N ARG A 85 4.90 10.99 -0.64
CA ARG A 85 5.34 11.96 0.38
C ARG A 85 4.27 13.02 0.68
N PHE A 86 3.54 13.47 -0.33
CA PHE A 86 2.50 14.49 -0.16
C PHE A 86 1.18 13.92 0.39
N ALA A 87 0.77 12.76 -0.09
CA ALA A 87 -0.54 12.16 0.18
C ALA A 87 -0.55 11.17 1.35
N GLY A 88 0.61 10.65 1.73
CA GLY A 88 0.76 9.59 2.73
C GLY A 88 -0.08 8.37 2.38
N MET A 89 -0.98 7.98 3.28
CA MET A 89 -1.85 6.81 3.10
C MET A 89 -2.77 6.91 1.88
N GLY A 90 -3.09 8.12 1.40
CA GLY A 90 -3.92 8.29 0.20
C GLY A 90 -3.28 7.72 -1.06
N ALA A 91 -1.95 7.73 -1.15
CA ALA A 91 -1.21 7.14 -2.27
C ALA A 91 -0.70 5.72 -1.96
N ALA A 92 -0.59 5.34 -0.69
CA ALA A 92 -0.15 4.00 -0.29
C ALA A 92 -1.26 2.94 -0.34
N LEU A 93 -2.53 3.32 -0.09
CA LEU A 93 -3.67 2.40 -0.06
C LEU A 93 -4.09 1.85 -1.44
N PRO A 94 -4.13 2.63 -2.53
CA PRO A 94 -4.52 2.11 -3.84
C PRO A 94 -3.53 1.06 -4.38
N ILE A 95 -3.96 0.26 -5.36
CA ILE A 95 -3.11 -0.80 -5.95
C ILE A 95 -1.82 -0.26 -6.60
N THR A 96 -1.83 1.01 -7.03
CA THR A 96 -0.64 1.74 -7.50
C THR A 96 0.38 1.96 -6.38
N GLY A 97 -0.08 2.13 -5.13
CA GLY A 97 0.75 2.27 -3.95
C GLY A 97 1.40 0.95 -3.55
N PHE A 98 0.67 -0.15 -3.70
CA PHE A 98 1.27 -1.48 -3.58
C PHE A 98 2.39 -1.67 -4.62
N ALA A 99 2.18 -1.27 -5.88
CA ALA A 99 3.22 -1.34 -6.90
C ALA A 99 4.47 -0.52 -6.51
N ASN A 100 4.29 0.71 -6.04
CA ASN A 100 5.39 1.53 -5.52
C ASN A 100 6.16 0.85 -4.39
N SER A 101 5.45 0.30 -3.40
CA SER A 101 6.06 -0.40 -2.26
C SER A 101 6.87 -1.65 -2.63
N VAL A 102 6.64 -2.21 -3.82
CA VAL A 102 7.38 -3.35 -4.36
C VAL A 102 8.52 -2.88 -5.28
N VAL A 103 8.29 -1.86 -6.11
CA VAL A 103 9.27 -1.37 -7.09
C VAL A 103 10.38 -0.54 -6.44
N SER A 104 10.06 0.31 -5.46
CA SER A 104 11.07 1.12 -4.75
C SER A 104 12.17 0.26 -4.10
N PRO A 105 11.88 -0.79 -3.30
CA PRO A 105 12.93 -1.68 -2.79
C PRO A 105 13.59 -2.50 -3.90
N ALA A 106 12.90 -2.86 -4.98
CA ALA A 106 13.52 -3.56 -6.10
C ALA A 106 14.62 -2.71 -6.78
N MET A 107 14.42 -1.40 -6.86
CA MET A 107 15.40 -0.45 -7.40
C MET A 107 16.55 -0.21 -6.41
N GLU A 108 16.23 0.02 -5.13
CA GLU A 108 17.22 0.32 -4.08
C GLU A 108 18.18 -0.85 -3.86
N TYR A 109 17.65 -2.07 -3.72
CA TYR A 109 18.43 -3.26 -3.37
C TYR A 109 18.98 -4.01 -4.58
N LYS A 110 18.97 -3.39 -5.77
CA LYS A 110 19.56 -3.98 -6.98
C LYS A 110 21.05 -4.31 -6.82
N ARG A 111 21.77 -3.54 -5.99
CA ARG A 111 23.21 -3.75 -5.73
C ARG A 111 23.50 -4.98 -4.86
N GLU A 112 22.51 -5.46 -4.09
CA GLU A 112 22.61 -6.67 -3.26
C GLU A 112 22.38 -7.97 -4.06
N GLY A 113 22.16 -7.86 -5.37
CA GLY A 113 21.91 -8.99 -6.27
C GLY A 113 20.44 -9.40 -6.35
N PHE A 114 20.11 -10.23 -7.34
CA PHE A 114 18.72 -10.57 -7.65
C PHE A 114 18.04 -11.44 -6.60
N VAL A 115 18.78 -12.37 -5.98
CA VAL A 115 18.21 -13.35 -5.06
C VAL A 115 18.15 -12.80 -3.64
N LEU A 116 19.30 -12.43 -3.07
CA LEU A 116 19.42 -11.97 -1.68
C LEU A 116 18.97 -10.51 -1.48
N GLY A 117 19.07 -9.67 -2.53
CA GLY A 117 18.62 -8.28 -2.52
C GLY A 117 17.19 -8.14 -3.03
N VAL A 118 17.05 -8.02 -4.35
CA VAL A 118 15.80 -7.65 -5.04
C VAL A 118 14.64 -8.56 -4.64
N SER A 119 14.77 -9.87 -4.84
CA SER A 119 13.67 -10.82 -4.61
C SER A 119 13.27 -10.88 -3.13
N ALA A 120 14.25 -10.99 -2.23
CA ALA A 120 14.00 -11.03 -0.80
C ALA A 120 13.25 -9.78 -0.30
N ARG A 121 13.68 -8.59 -0.74
CA ARG A 121 13.12 -7.30 -0.31
C ARG A 121 11.74 -7.01 -0.88
N MET A 122 11.51 -7.34 -2.16
CA MET A 122 10.18 -7.27 -2.76
C MET A 122 9.17 -8.18 -2.02
N PHE A 123 9.61 -9.36 -1.59
CA PHE A 123 8.75 -10.33 -0.92
C PHE A 123 8.44 -9.96 0.55
N GLN A 124 9.22 -9.08 1.19
CA GLN A 124 8.87 -8.57 2.52
C GLN A 124 7.53 -7.82 2.51
N VAL A 125 7.19 -7.17 1.40
CA VAL A 125 5.92 -6.46 1.23
C VAL A 125 4.87 -7.35 0.55
N ALA A 126 5.24 -8.04 -0.54
CA ALA A 126 4.30 -8.87 -1.30
C ALA A 126 3.90 -10.17 -0.57
N GLY A 127 4.81 -10.77 0.19
CA GLY A 127 4.62 -12.04 0.88
C GLY A 127 3.41 -12.06 1.82
N PRO A 128 3.31 -11.13 2.79
CA PRO A 128 2.14 -11.02 3.65
C PRO A 128 0.83 -10.87 2.86
N VAL A 129 0.81 -10.05 1.81
CA VAL A 129 -0.40 -9.83 0.99
C VAL A 129 -0.85 -11.10 0.30
N ILE A 130 0.08 -11.88 -0.27
CA ILE A 130 -0.23 -13.14 -0.96
C ILE A 130 -0.77 -14.18 0.05
N VAL A 131 -0.13 -14.32 1.22
CA VAL A 131 -0.52 -15.30 2.24
C VAL A 131 -1.90 -14.98 2.80
N TYR A 132 -2.11 -13.76 3.30
CA TYR A 132 -3.40 -13.37 3.89
C TYR A 132 -4.50 -13.24 2.85
N GLY A 133 -4.18 -12.80 1.63
CA GLY A 133 -5.11 -12.72 0.51
C GLY A 133 -5.63 -14.12 0.12
N SER A 134 -4.73 -15.08 -0.09
CA SER A 134 -5.12 -16.44 -0.46
C SER A 134 -5.86 -17.16 0.68
N LEU A 135 -5.40 -16.99 1.93
CA LEU A 135 -6.06 -17.59 3.09
C LEU A 135 -7.48 -17.03 3.28
N SER A 136 -7.66 -15.71 3.18
CA SER A 136 -8.99 -15.08 3.29
C SER A 136 -9.93 -15.55 2.18
N ALA A 137 -9.45 -15.66 0.94
CA ALA A 137 -10.23 -16.17 -0.18
C ALA A 137 -10.67 -17.63 0.03
N LEU A 138 -9.80 -18.49 0.58
CA LEU A 138 -10.15 -19.87 0.94
C LEU A 138 -11.22 -19.92 2.04
N LEU A 139 -11.05 -19.15 3.12
CA LEU A 139 -12.02 -19.10 4.21
C LEU A 139 -13.39 -18.63 3.74
N VAL A 140 -13.46 -17.56 2.95
CA VAL A 140 -14.71 -17.06 2.36
C VAL A 140 -15.34 -18.09 1.42
N SER A 141 -14.53 -18.79 0.63
CA SER A 141 -15.01 -19.82 -0.29
C SER A 141 -15.63 -21.00 0.45
N ILE A 142 -14.97 -21.49 1.51
CA ILE A 142 -15.51 -22.54 2.39
C ILE A 142 -16.82 -22.07 3.01
N LEU A 143 -16.82 -20.89 3.64
CA LEU A 143 -18.01 -20.36 4.30
C LEU A 143 -19.19 -20.22 3.33
N ARG A 144 -18.95 -19.75 2.09
CA ARG A 144 -19.97 -19.65 1.06
C ARG A 144 -20.58 -21.02 0.70
N VAL A 145 -19.75 -22.04 0.50
CA VAL A 145 -20.20 -23.39 0.12
C VAL A 145 -21.04 -24.05 1.21
N TYR A 146 -20.69 -23.87 2.49
CA TYR A 146 -21.38 -24.54 3.59
C TYR A 146 -22.57 -23.76 4.16
N VAL A 147 -22.56 -22.43 4.09
CA VAL A 147 -23.62 -21.58 4.69
C VAL A 147 -24.66 -21.14 3.67
N PHE A 148 -24.26 -20.85 2.43
CA PHE A 148 -25.14 -20.30 1.38
C PHE A 148 -25.50 -21.32 0.30
N LYS A 149 -25.75 -22.56 0.71
CA LYS A 149 -26.19 -23.62 -0.21
C LYS A 149 -27.43 -23.20 -0.99
#